data_AF-A0A8T5PS77-F1
#
_entry.id   AF-A0A8T5PS77-F1
#
_cell.length_a   1.000
_cell.length_b   1.000
_cell.length_c   1.000
_cell.angle_alpha   90.00
_cell.angle_beta   90.00
_cell.angle_gamma   90.00
#
_symmetry.space_group_name_H-M   'P 1'
#
loop_
_entity.id
_entity.type
_entity.pdbx_description
1 polymer ?
#
loop_
_entity_poly.entity_id
_entity_poly.type
_entity_poly.pdbx_seq_one_letter_code
_entity_poly.pdbx_strand_id
1 'polypeptide(L)' 'MVKFPEADARMFKNKFVCRRCKAVKRSPSRKVANQQVKCRACAGKKFKPKRKK' A
#
# COMPACT_ATOMS: atom_id res chain seq x y z
N MET A 1 -24.68 -8.71 -3.10
CA MET A 1 -23.72 -8.20 -2.10
C MET A 1 -23.47 -6.74 -2.38
N VAL A 2 -24.02 -5.84 -1.54
CA VAL A 2 -23.97 -4.39 -1.77
C VAL A 2 -22.51 -3.92 -1.71
N LYS A 3 -22.02 -3.32 -2.79
CA LYS A 3 -20.65 -2.80 -2.87
C LYS A 3 -20.59 -1.48 -2.11
N PHE A 4 -20.08 -1.52 -0.87
CA PHE A 4 -19.86 -0.32 -0.08
C PHE A 4 -18.56 0.37 -0.53
N PRO A 5 -18.63 1.57 -1.14
CA PRO A 5 -17.43 2.29 -1.61
C PRO A 5 -16.47 2.63 -0.44
N GLU A 6 -16.99 2.75 0.78
CA GLU A 6 -16.22 3.00 1.98
C GLU A 6 -15.36 1.80 2.40
N ALA A 7 -15.90 0.59 2.30
CA ALA A 7 -15.17 -0.64 2.62
C ALA A 7 -13.97 -0.82 1.67
N ASP A 8 -14.15 -0.45 0.42
CA ASP A 8 -13.12 -0.48 -0.61
C ASP A 8 -12.02 0.53 -0.36
N ALA A 9 -12.39 1.74 0.04
CA ALA A 9 -11.44 2.77 0.44
C ALA A 9 -10.61 2.32 1.66
N ARG A 10 -11.23 1.65 2.64
CA ARG A 10 -10.52 1.09 3.79
C ARG A 10 -9.55 -0.03 3.39
N MET A 11 -9.90 -0.88 2.44
CA MET A 11 -9.09 -2.03 2.07
C MET A 11 -7.98 -1.76 1.06
N PHE A 12 -8.15 -0.79 0.16
CA PHE A 12 -7.26 -0.63 -1.01
C PHE A 12 -6.67 0.77 -1.17
N LYS A 13 -7.38 1.83 -0.77
CA LYS A 13 -6.91 3.21 -1.01
C LYS A 13 -5.60 3.49 -0.26
N ASN A 14 -4.56 3.85 -1.03
CA ASN A 14 -3.22 4.18 -0.54
C ASN A 14 -2.53 3.07 0.26
N LYS A 15 -2.97 1.80 0.14
CA LYS A 15 -2.31 0.65 0.78
C LYS A 15 -1.32 -0.01 -0.17
N PHE A 16 -0.07 -0.09 0.29
CA PHE A 16 1.06 -0.63 -0.43
C PHE A 16 1.68 -1.78 0.36
N VAL A 17 2.00 -2.86 -0.32
CA VAL A 17 2.64 -4.06 0.24
C VAL A 17 4.13 -4.00 -0.07
N CYS A 18 4.99 -4.16 0.92
CA CYS A 18 6.42 -4.24 0.70
C CYS A 18 6.78 -5.50 -0.10
N ARG A 19 7.67 -5.39 -1.10
CA ARG A 19 8.09 -6.56 -1.90
C ARG A 19 8.93 -7.58 -1.14
N ARG A 20 9.63 -7.15 -0.08
CA ARG A 20 10.53 -8.01 0.70
C ARG A 20 9.80 -8.71 1.85
N CYS A 21 9.26 -7.94 2.78
CA CYS A 21 8.65 -8.47 4.01
C CYS A 21 7.12 -8.56 3.98
N LYS A 22 6.47 -8.20 2.85
CA LYS A 22 5.01 -8.19 2.70
C LYS A 22 4.25 -7.30 3.69
N ALA A 23 4.96 -6.48 4.48
CA ALA A 23 4.32 -5.50 5.37
C ALA A 23 3.47 -4.50 4.59
N VAL A 24 2.26 -4.23 5.09
CA VAL A 24 1.33 -3.29 4.48
C VAL A 24 1.57 -1.91 5.08
N LYS A 25 1.71 -0.90 4.21
CA LYS A 25 1.89 0.49 4.60
C LYS A 25 0.86 1.36 3.89
N ARG A 26 0.25 2.28 4.64
CA ARG A 26 -0.58 3.34 4.07
C ARG A 26 0.31 4.53 3.74
N SER A 27 0.40 4.92 2.48
CA SER A 27 1.20 6.07 2.05
C SER A 27 0.65 6.62 0.73
N PRO A 28 0.78 7.94 0.48
CA PRO A 28 0.38 8.52 -0.80
C PRO A 28 1.23 7.94 -1.93
N SER A 29 0.60 7.63 -3.06
CA SER A 29 1.23 7.00 -4.23
C SER A 29 2.46 7.76 -4.72
N ARG A 30 2.40 9.10 -4.73
CA ARG A 30 3.51 9.98 -5.12
C ARG A 30 4.78 9.74 -4.30
N LYS A 31 4.67 9.61 -2.97
CA LYS A 31 5.84 9.36 -2.10
C LYS A 31 6.42 7.96 -2.30
N VAL A 32 5.57 6.98 -2.66
CA VAL A 32 6.00 5.61 -2.98
C VAL A 32 6.71 5.57 -4.32
N ALA A 33 6.20 6.29 -5.33
CA ALA A 33 6.83 6.43 -6.65
C ALA A 33 8.20 7.13 -6.54
N ASN A 34 8.28 8.19 -5.73
CA ASN A 34 9.52 8.93 -5.48
C ASN A 34 10.47 8.20 -4.50
N GLN A 35 10.16 6.96 -4.08
CA GLN A 35 10.97 6.14 -3.16
C GLN A 35 11.29 6.81 -1.81
N GLN A 36 10.53 7.82 -1.40
CA GLN A 36 10.68 8.55 -0.14
C GLN A 36 10.11 7.77 1.05
N VAL A 37 9.36 6.70 0.78
CA VAL A 37 8.78 5.84 1.81
C VAL A 37 9.72 4.67 2.09
N LYS A 38 10.17 4.53 3.33
CA LYS A 38 10.89 3.34 3.81
C LYS A 38 9.93 2.34 4.46
N CYS A 39 10.15 1.05 4.28
CA CYS A 39 9.45 0.02 5.04
C CYS A 39 9.92 0.06 6.50
N ARG A 40 9.00 -0.01 7.47
CA ARG A 40 9.36 0.01 8.90
C ARG A 40 10.11 -1.25 9.34
N ALA A 41 9.81 -2.40 8.72
CA ALA A 41 10.39 -3.69 9.13
C ALA A 41 11.73 -4.01 8.46
N CYS A 42 11.91 -3.65 7.19
CA CYS A 42 13.10 -4.07 6.42
C CYS A 42 13.84 -2.93 5.72
N ALA A 43 13.48 -1.68 6.01
CA ALA A 43 14.00 -0.45 5.39
C ALA A 43 13.89 -0.39 3.84
N GLY A 44 13.27 -1.38 3.20
CA GLY A 44 13.13 -1.45 1.75
C GLY A 44 12.25 -0.33 1.18
N LYS A 45 12.62 0.17 0.00
CA LYS A 45 11.91 1.22 -0.73
C LYS A 45 10.97 0.70 -1.83
N LYS A 46 11.01 -0.61 -2.10
CA LYS A 46 10.23 -1.26 -3.17
C LYS A 46 8.89 -1.75 -2.64
N PHE A 47 7.79 -1.15 -3.09
CA PHE A 47 6.43 -1.55 -2.74
C PHE A 47 5.62 -1.98 -3.97
N LYS A 48 4.51 -2.69 -3.74
CA LYS A 48 3.47 -3.05 -4.72
C LYS A 48 2.13 -2.47 -4.24
N PRO A 49 1.29 -1.92 -5.12
CA PRO A 49 -0.06 -1.50 -4.73
C PRO A 49 -0.91 -2.74 -4.38
N LYS A 50 -1.73 -2.64 -3.33
CA LYS A 50 -2.73 -3.68 -3.02
C LYS A 50 -3.93 -3.47 -3.94
N ARG A 51 -4.08 -4.30 -4.97
CA ARG A 51 -5.21 -4.26 -5.91
C ARG A 51 -6.37 -5.11 -5.41
N LYS A 52 -7.59 -4.70 -5.77
CA LYS A 52 -8.75 -5.61 -5.77
C LYS A 52 -8.53 -6.67 -6.84
N LYS A 53 -8.85 -7.92 -6.50
CA LYS A 53 -9.02 -9.00 -7.46
C LYS A 53 -10.49 -9.08 -7.83
#